data_AF-A0A1M6CXV0-F1
#
_entry.id   AF-A0A1M6CXV0-F1
#
_cell.length_a   1.000
_cell.length_b   1.000
_cell.length_c   1.000
_cell.angle_alpha   90.00
_cell.angle_beta   90.00
_cell.angle_gamma   90.00
#
_symmetry.space_group_name_H-M   'P 1'
#
loop_
_entity.id
_entity.type
_entity.pdbx_description
1 polymer ?
#
loop_
_entity_poly.entity_id
_entity_poly.type
_entity_poly.pdbx_seq_one_letter_code
_entity_poly.pdbx_strand_id
1 'polypeptide(L)'
;MLKTDENHITHPEELEDEEIIHRIRNGCKWGMEHLIEKYKPVVRAKSRSYFLVGADREDIVQEGMIGLFKAIRDYREDKSIPFRMFAEMCITRQIITAIKTATRQKHIPLNSYVSLNKRLFDEESDKMLIEMLQEVSVTDPEELFISKEDYSVIESKLLELLSPFEKQVLSMYLSGIAYQEIARQLNKPVKSIDNALQRLKKKIEKSLLNNRHEAGA
;
A
#
# COMPACT_ATOMS: atom_id res chain seq x y z
N MET A 1 -41.41 -39.83 -19.32
CA MET A 1 -42.00 -38.69 -18.61
C MET A 1 -41.54 -38.77 -17.17
N LEU A 2 -40.36 -38.22 -16.88
CA LEU A 2 -39.88 -38.00 -15.52
C LEU A 2 -39.86 -36.50 -15.34
N LYS A 3 -40.69 -36.02 -14.40
CA LYS A 3 -40.90 -34.61 -14.10
C LYS A 3 -39.57 -34.03 -13.65
N THR A 4 -39.08 -33.05 -14.39
CA THR A 4 -38.11 -32.07 -13.90
C THR A 4 -38.77 -31.33 -12.75
N ASP A 5 -38.32 -31.57 -11.52
CA ASP A 5 -38.68 -30.77 -10.36
C ASP A 5 -38.00 -29.39 -10.49
N GLU A 6 -38.62 -28.54 -11.30
CA GLU A 6 -38.43 -27.10 -11.25
C GLU A 6 -39.23 -26.54 -10.06
N ASN A 7 -38.52 -26.04 -9.04
CA ASN A 7 -38.96 -25.15 -7.94
C ASN A 7 -38.70 -25.67 -6.51
N HIS A 8 -37.44 -25.86 -6.15
CA HIS A 8 -37.00 -25.54 -4.80
C HIS A 8 -36.03 -24.36 -4.86
N ILE A 9 -36.58 -23.14 -4.84
CA ILE A 9 -35.79 -21.91 -4.71
C ILE A 9 -35.21 -21.93 -3.29
N THR A 10 -34.06 -22.58 -3.13
CA THR A 10 -33.30 -22.52 -1.89
C THR A 10 -32.77 -21.09 -1.80
N HIS A 11 -33.16 -20.34 -0.76
CA HIS A 11 -32.64 -18.99 -0.57
C HIS A 11 -31.13 -19.09 -0.35
N PRO A 12 -30.30 -18.36 -1.12
CA PRO A 12 -28.84 -18.45 -1.02
C PRO A 12 -28.28 -18.21 0.39
N GLU A 13 -29.00 -17.44 1.20
CA GLU A 13 -28.61 -17.08 2.59
C GLU A 13 -28.71 -18.25 3.57
N GLU A 14 -29.42 -19.32 3.22
CA GLU A 14 -29.62 -20.50 4.07
C GLU A 14 -28.61 -21.62 3.77
N LEU A 15 -27.77 -21.44 2.74
CA LEU A 15 -26.78 -22.41 2.31
C LEU A 15 -25.40 -22.05 2.90
N GLU A 16 -24.71 -23.07 3.39
CA GLU A 16 -23.29 -22.96 3.76
C GLU A 16 -22.43 -22.67 2.52
N ASP A 17 -21.32 -21.95 2.71
CA ASP A 17 -20.46 -21.53 1.59
C ASP A 17 -19.93 -22.73 0.80
N GLU A 18 -19.58 -23.79 1.51
CA GLU A 18 -19.14 -25.09 1.00
C GLU A 18 -20.15 -25.71 0.03
N GLU A 19 -21.43 -25.73 0.39
CA GLU A 19 -22.52 -26.25 -0.43
C GLU A 19 -22.72 -25.39 -1.70
N ILE A 20 -22.59 -24.06 -1.58
CA ILE A 20 -22.65 -23.16 -2.74
C ILE A 20 -21.47 -23.45 -3.69
N ILE A 21 -20.26 -23.69 -3.17
CA ILE A 21 -19.09 -24.06 -3.97
C ILE A 21 -19.31 -25.39 -4.69
N HIS A 22 -19.91 -26.38 -4.02
CA HIS A 22 -20.28 -27.65 -4.65
C HIS A 22 -21.22 -27.41 -5.85
N ARG A 23 -22.24 -26.57 -5.68
CA ARG A 23 -23.17 -26.21 -6.77
C ARG A 23 -22.47 -25.47 -7.91
N ILE A 24 -21.54 -24.56 -7.63
CA ILE A 24 -20.76 -23.85 -8.67
C ILE A 24 -20.03 -24.85 -9.57
N ARG A 25 -19.43 -25.90 -9.00
CA ARG A 25 -18.75 -26.96 -9.78
C ARG A 25 -19.68 -27.75 -10.68
N ASN A 26 -20.94 -27.89 -10.27
CA ASN A 26 -22.00 -28.51 -11.06
C ASN A 26 -22.62 -27.57 -12.10
N GLY A 27 -22.01 -26.40 -12.37
CA GLY A 27 -22.44 -25.46 -13.40
C GLY A 27 -23.41 -24.37 -12.93
N CYS A 28 -23.63 -24.27 -11.63
CA CYS A 28 -24.51 -23.25 -11.05
C CYS A 28 -23.88 -21.85 -11.14
N LYS A 29 -24.39 -21.01 -12.05
CA LYS A 29 -23.85 -19.65 -12.27
C LYS A 29 -24.13 -18.69 -11.12
N TRP A 30 -25.31 -18.79 -10.48
CA TRP A 30 -25.70 -17.84 -9.42
C TRP A 30 -24.78 -17.95 -8.19
N GLY A 31 -24.27 -19.14 -7.89
CA GLY A 31 -23.45 -19.37 -6.70
C GLY A 31 -22.17 -18.53 -6.69
N MET A 32 -21.56 -18.34 -7.86
CA MET A 32 -20.34 -17.56 -7.99
C MET A 32 -20.59 -16.09 -7.65
N GLU A 33 -21.64 -15.51 -8.21
CA GLU A 33 -22.03 -14.12 -7.98
C GLU A 33 -22.41 -13.89 -6.52
N HIS A 34 -23.15 -14.84 -5.92
CA HIS A 34 -23.50 -14.79 -4.51
C HIS A 34 -22.27 -14.76 -3.59
N LEU A 35 -21.32 -15.68 -3.78
CA LEU A 35 -20.10 -15.71 -2.95
C LEU A 35 -19.22 -14.47 -3.16
N ILE A 36 -19.14 -13.97 -4.40
CA ILE A 36 -18.43 -12.72 -4.71
C ILE A 36 -19.02 -11.56 -3.90
N GLU A 37 -20.33 -11.34 -3.95
CA GLU A 37 -20.96 -10.23 -3.23
C GLU A 37 -20.92 -10.44 -1.70
N LYS A 38 -21.11 -11.66 -1.21
CA LYS A 38 -21.00 -12.01 0.22
C LYS A 38 -19.62 -11.67 0.80
N TYR A 39 -18.54 -11.94 0.06
CA TYR A 39 -17.17 -11.75 0.53
C TYR A 39 -16.53 -10.41 0.13
N LYS A 40 -17.15 -9.63 -0.75
CA LYS A 40 -16.68 -8.30 -1.17
C LYS A 40 -16.40 -7.34 -0.01
N PRO A 41 -17.22 -7.26 1.07
CA PRO A 41 -16.88 -6.45 2.24
C PRO A 41 -15.61 -6.92 2.95
N VAL A 42 -15.35 -8.24 2.99
CA VAL A 42 -14.13 -8.83 3.58
C VAL A 42 -12.91 -8.45 2.74
N VAL A 43 -13.02 -8.54 1.42
CA VAL A 43 -11.97 -8.12 0.49
C VAL A 43 -11.64 -6.64 0.71
N ARG A 44 -12.65 -5.76 0.72
CA ARG A 44 -12.48 -4.34 1.00
C ARG A 44 -11.81 -4.12 2.36
N ALA A 45 -12.25 -4.84 3.39
CA ALA A 45 -11.70 -4.71 4.74
C ALA A 45 -10.21 -5.08 4.81
N LYS A 46 -9.81 -6.19 4.19
CA LYS A 46 -8.40 -6.62 4.12
C LYS A 46 -7.57 -5.67 3.27
N SER A 47 -8.12 -5.16 2.18
CA SER A 47 -7.41 -4.25 1.26
C SER A 47 -7.03 -2.93 1.92
N ARG A 48 -7.82 -2.43 2.89
CA ARG A 48 -7.56 -1.16 3.59
C ARG A 48 -6.21 -1.09 4.30
N SER A 49 -5.63 -2.22 4.71
CA SER A 49 -4.32 -2.24 5.39
C SER A 49 -3.13 -2.23 4.43
N TYR A 50 -3.38 -2.25 3.12
CA TYR A 50 -2.35 -2.28 2.09
C TYR A 50 -2.35 -0.99 1.27
N PHE A 51 -1.18 -0.61 0.79
CA PHE A 51 -0.99 0.56 -0.05
C PHE A 51 0.01 0.21 -1.16
N LEU A 52 -0.28 0.64 -2.38
CA LEU A 52 0.58 0.49 -3.54
C LEU A 52 0.86 1.88 -4.12
N VAL A 53 2.13 2.27 -4.14
CA VAL A 53 2.55 3.58 -4.66
C VAL A 53 2.21 3.66 -6.14
N GLY A 54 1.46 4.70 -6.53
CA GLY A 54 1.05 4.92 -7.93
C GLY A 54 -0.17 4.14 -8.38
N ALA A 55 -0.87 3.45 -7.47
CA ALA A 55 -2.12 2.75 -7.75
C ALA A 55 -3.24 3.21 -6.81
N ASP A 56 -4.48 3.10 -7.28
CA ASP A 56 -5.66 3.46 -6.51
C ASP A 56 -6.02 2.36 -5.50
N ARG A 57 -6.79 2.73 -4.48
CA ARG A 57 -7.32 1.74 -3.52
C ARG A 57 -8.17 0.68 -4.20
N GLU A 58 -8.86 1.04 -5.27
CA GLU A 58 -9.66 0.10 -6.06
C GLU A 58 -8.78 -0.95 -6.76
N ASP A 59 -7.54 -0.63 -7.15
CA ASP A 59 -6.62 -1.62 -7.74
C ASP A 59 -6.27 -2.73 -6.74
N ILE A 60 -6.06 -2.35 -5.48
CA ILE A 60 -5.80 -3.31 -4.39
C ILE A 60 -7.02 -4.18 -4.13
N VAL A 61 -8.22 -3.57 -4.15
CA VAL A 61 -9.48 -4.31 -4.00
C VAL A 61 -9.64 -5.30 -5.14
N GLN A 62 -9.35 -4.92 -6.39
CA GLN A 62 -9.43 -5.82 -7.55
C GLN A 62 -8.47 -7.01 -7.41
N GLU A 63 -7.24 -6.78 -6.97
CA GLU A 63 -6.31 -7.88 -6.67
C GLU A 63 -6.84 -8.80 -5.57
N GLY A 64 -7.45 -8.23 -4.52
CA GLY A 64 -8.16 -9.01 -3.51
C GLY A 64 -9.32 -9.84 -4.08
N MET A 65 -10.12 -9.27 -4.99
CA MET A 65 -11.22 -9.96 -5.66
C MET A 65 -10.72 -11.11 -6.55
N ILE A 66 -9.57 -10.94 -7.22
CA ILE A 66 -8.90 -12.02 -7.97
C ILE A 66 -8.50 -13.16 -7.01
N GLY A 67 -8.03 -12.81 -5.81
CA GLY A 67 -7.69 -13.80 -4.76
C GLY A 67 -8.91 -14.58 -4.29
N LEU A 68 -10.05 -13.92 -4.09
CA LEU A 68 -11.33 -14.54 -3.76
C LEU A 68 -11.81 -15.46 -4.89
N PHE A 69 -11.76 -14.99 -6.14
CA PHE A 69 -12.15 -15.78 -7.31
C PHE A 69 -11.36 -17.10 -7.40
N LYS A 70 -10.04 -17.02 -7.22
CA LYS A 70 -9.17 -18.20 -7.17
C LYS A 70 -9.51 -19.10 -5.99
N ALA A 71 -9.84 -18.53 -4.83
CA ALA A 71 -10.24 -19.30 -3.66
C ALA A 71 -11.51 -20.13 -3.92
N ILE A 72 -12.56 -19.52 -4.50
CA ILE A 72 -13.81 -20.21 -4.84
C ILE A 72 -13.53 -21.38 -5.81
N ARG A 73 -12.70 -21.14 -6.82
CA ARG A 73 -12.34 -22.15 -7.83
C ARG A 73 -11.50 -23.30 -7.25
N ASP A 74 -10.50 -22.98 -6.42
CA ASP A 74 -9.44 -23.92 -6.02
C ASP A 74 -9.66 -24.55 -4.63
N TYR A 75 -10.70 -24.14 -3.89
CA TYR A 75 -11.03 -24.71 -2.58
C TYR A 75 -11.22 -26.22 -2.66
N ARG A 76 -10.91 -26.96 -1.59
CA ARG A 76 -11.21 -28.39 -1.51
C ARG A 76 -11.59 -28.72 -0.07
N GLU A 77 -12.73 -29.38 0.11
CA GLU A 77 -13.28 -29.75 1.42
C GLU A 77 -12.44 -30.78 2.17
N ASP A 78 -11.61 -31.54 1.45
CA ASP A 78 -10.71 -32.56 2.04
C ASP A 78 -9.63 -31.96 2.95
N LYS A 79 -9.46 -30.64 2.99
CA LYS A 79 -8.41 -29.94 3.74
C LYS A 79 -8.79 -29.50 5.15
N SER A 80 -9.96 -29.86 5.67
CA SER A 80 -10.42 -29.58 7.05
C SER A 80 -10.39 -28.10 7.49
N ILE A 81 -10.29 -27.16 6.56
CA ILE A 81 -10.32 -25.73 6.83
C ILE A 81 -11.62 -25.15 6.28
N PRO A 82 -12.39 -24.37 7.06
CA PRO A 82 -13.58 -23.70 6.55
C PRO A 82 -13.24 -22.79 5.37
N PHE A 83 -14.14 -22.71 4.37
CA PHE A 83 -13.93 -21.93 3.16
C PHE A 83 -13.60 -20.47 3.48
N ARG A 84 -14.29 -19.87 4.46
CA ARG A 84 -14.04 -18.50 4.90
C ARG A 84 -12.57 -18.24 5.24
N MET A 85 -11.94 -19.14 6.00
CA MET A 85 -10.54 -19.01 6.40
C MET A 85 -9.61 -19.16 5.20
N PHE A 86 -9.92 -20.09 4.30
CA PHE A 86 -9.17 -20.29 3.07
C PHE A 86 -9.26 -19.08 2.13
N ALA A 87 -10.46 -18.52 1.95
CA ALA A 87 -10.71 -17.33 1.15
C ALA A 87 -9.92 -16.13 1.68
N GLU A 88 -10.00 -15.84 2.99
CA GLU A 88 -9.23 -14.74 3.59
C GLU A 88 -7.72 -14.89 3.39
N MET A 89 -7.19 -16.12 3.49
CA MET A 89 -5.79 -16.42 3.23
C MET A 89 -5.40 -16.14 1.77
N CYS A 90 -6.21 -16.60 0.81
CA CYS A 90 -5.96 -16.40 -0.61
C CYS A 90 -6.08 -14.93 -1.03
N ILE A 91 -7.09 -14.20 -0.54
CA ILE A 91 -7.25 -12.75 -0.75
C ILE A 91 -5.98 -12.02 -0.31
N THR A 92 -5.55 -12.27 0.93
CA THR A 92 -4.38 -11.60 1.52
C THR A 92 -3.11 -11.92 0.73
N ARG A 93 -2.92 -13.19 0.34
CA ARG A 93 -1.76 -13.61 -0.45
C ARG A 93 -1.74 -12.98 -1.84
N GLN A 94 -2.89 -12.88 -2.52
CA GLN A 94 -2.98 -12.27 -3.84
C GLN A 94 -2.62 -10.78 -3.77
N ILE A 95 -3.18 -10.03 -2.81
CA ILE A 95 -2.83 -8.62 -2.58
C ILE A 95 -1.33 -8.45 -2.35
N ILE A 96 -0.73 -9.23 -1.45
CA ILE A 96 0.71 -9.16 -1.17
C ILE A 96 1.53 -9.50 -2.42
N THR A 97 1.10 -10.48 -3.21
CA THR A 97 1.80 -10.90 -4.43
C THR A 97 1.76 -9.80 -5.49
N ALA A 98 0.61 -9.15 -5.67
CA ALA A 98 0.47 -8.03 -6.59
C ALA A 98 1.39 -6.87 -6.19
N ILE A 99 1.38 -6.48 -4.91
CA ILE A 99 2.26 -5.43 -4.38
C ILE A 99 3.73 -5.80 -4.59
N LYS A 100 4.14 -7.02 -4.22
CA LYS A 100 5.53 -7.49 -4.41
C LYS A 100 5.93 -7.51 -5.88
N THR A 101 5.01 -7.80 -6.79
CA THR A 101 5.28 -7.83 -8.23
C THR A 101 5.44 -6.43 -8.78
N ALA A 102 4.53 -5.51 -8.43
CA ALA A 102 4.58 -4.11 -8.83
C ALA A 102 5.81 -3.36 -8.26
N THR A 103 6.25 -3.74 -7.06
CA THR A 103 7.43 -3.16 -6.39
C THR A 103 8.74 -3.90 -6.69
N ARG A 104 8.71 -4.96 -7.54
CA ARG A 104 9.91 -5.74 -7.87
C ARG A 104 10.86 -4.92 -8.74
N GLN A 105 12.12 -4.85 -8.31
CA GLN A 105 13.19 -3.94 -8.74
C GLN A 105 13.65 -3.94 -10.22
N LYS A 106 12.83 -4.34 -11.20
CA LYS A 106 13.16 -4.16 -12.63
C LYS A 106 12.53 -2.90 -13.28
N HIS A 107 11.72 -2.14 -12.52
CA HIS A 107 11.02 -0.93 -12.99
C HIS A 107 11.20 0.29 -12.06
N ILE A 108 12.28 0.36 -11.26
CA ILE A 108 12.57 1.50 -10.38
C ILE A 108 12.52 2.87 -11.10
N PRO A 109 13.00 3.02 -12.36
CA PRO A 109 12.90 4.29 -13.08
C PRO A 109 11.47 4.67 -13.53
N LEU A 110 10.54 3.70 -13.59
CA LEU A 110 9.17 3.87 -14.11
C LEU A 110 8.09 4.01 -13.03
N ASN A 111 8.41 3.75 -11.76
CA ASN A 111 7.46 3.87 -10.64
C ASN A 111 7.64 5.16 -9.83
N SER A 112 8.58 6.02 -10.24
CA SER A 112 8.85 7.34 -9.66
C SER A 112 8.34 8.48 -10.55
N TYR A 113 7.29 8.26 -11.35
CA TYR A 113 6.68 9.34 -12.11
C TYR A 113 5.93 10.27 -11.16
N VAL A 114 6.49 11.46 -10.99
CA VAL A 114 5.78 12.58 -10.39
C VAL A 114 5.04 13.29 -11.52
N SER A 115 3.71 13.36 -11.45
CA SER A 115 2.93 14.08 -12.47
C SER A 115 3.34 15.53 -12.51
N LEU A 116 3.79 15.99 -13.68
CA LEU A 116 4.12 17.39 -13.96
C LEU A 116 2.94 18.33 -13.70
N ASN A 117 1.71 17.81 -13.77
CA ASN A 117 0.50 18.59 -13.51
C ASN A 117 -0.01 18.43 -12.07
N LYS A 118 0.76 17.79 -11.19
CA LYS A 118 0.39 17.67 -9.78
C LYS A 118 0.47 19.03 -9.10
N ARG A 119 -0.60 19.44 -8.42
CA ARG A 119 -0.61 20.59 -7.50
C ARG A 119 0.22 20.25 -6.27
N LEU A 120 1.15 21.12 -5.92
CA LEU A 120 2.20 20.82 -4.94
C LEU A 120 1.84 21.17 -3.51
N PHE A 121 0.82 22.00 -3.31
CA PHE A 121 0.33 22.41 -2.00
C PHE A 121 -1.19 22.21 -1.98
N ASP A 122 -1.78 22.24 -0.77
CA ASP A 122 -3.20 22.00 -0.48
C ASP A 122 -4.17 22.65 -1.49
N GLU A 123 -5.45 22.23 -1.54
CA GLU A 123 -6.41 22.57 -2.62
C GLU A 123 -6.55 24.07 -3.01
N GLU A 124 -6.02 25.00 -2.21
CA GLU A 124 -5.95 26.44 -2.49
C GLU A 124 -4.74 26.91 -3.32
N SER A 125 -3.77 26.06 -3.65
CA SER A 125 -2.61 26.45 -4.46
C SER A 125 -2.81 26.16 -5.95
N ASP A 126 -2.77 27.20 -6.77
CA ASP A 126 -2.89 27.10 -8.23
C ASP A 126 -1.60 26.66 -8.97
N LYS A 127 -0.49 26.43 -8.25
CA LYS A 127 0.80 26.13 -8.86
C LYS A 127 1.01 24.64 -9.14
N MET A 128 1.37 24.32 -10.38
CA MET A 128 1.65 22.96 -10.85
C MET A 128 3.15 22.63 -10.78
N LEU A 129 3.49 21.34 -10.61
CA LEU A 129 4.89 20.87 -10.59
C LEU A 129 5.70 21.30 -11.82
N ILE A 130 5.08 21.40 -12.99
CA ILE A 130 5.73 21.80 -14.24
C ILE A 130 6.20 23.25 -14.23
N GLU A 131 5.53 24.12 -13.47
CA GLU A 131 5.94 25.53 -13.32
C GLU A 131 7.15 25.68 -12.39
N MET A 132 7.43 24.66 -11.55
CA MET A 132 8.62 24.59 -10.71
C MET A 132 9.82 23.96 -11.42
N LEU A 133 9.59 23.22 -12.49
CA LEU A 133 10.64 22.68 -13.36
C LEU A 133 11.09 23.74 -14.36
N GLN A 134 11.52 24.90 -13.85
CA GLN A 134 12.39 25.79 -14.61
C GLN A 134 13.58 24.96 -15.12
N GLU A 135 13.98 25.16 -16.38
CA GLU A 135 15.09 24.45 -16.99
C GLU A 135 16.29 24.45 -16.05
N VAL A 136 16.52 23.33 -15.37
CA VAL A 136 17.83 23.05 -14.76
C VAL A 136 18.73 22.70 -15.93
N SER A 137 19.11 23.70 -16.71
CA SER A 137 20.27 23.62 -17.57
C SER A 137 21.47 23.55 -16.63
N VAL A 138 21.82 22.34 -16.20
CA VAL A 138 23.10 22.09 -15.52
C VAL A 138 24.19 22.40 -16.55
N THR A 139 24.71 23.61 -16.51
CA THR A 139 25.80 24.04 -17.42
C THR A 139 27.15 24.16 -16.71
N ASP A 140 27.21 24.07 -15.38
CA ASP A 140 28.47 24.32 -14.65
C ASP A 140 28.81 23.24 -13.59
N PRO A 141 29.97 22.56 -13.71
CA PRO A 141 30.53 21.68 -12.68
C PRO A 141 30.71 22.35 -11.30
N GLU A 142 30.85 23.67 -11.24
CA GLU A 142 30.97 24.43 -9.99
C GLU A 142 29.65 24.39 -9.18
N GLU A 143 28.51 24.53 -9.85
CA GLU A 143 27.18 24.46 -9.24
C GLU A 143 26.84 23.03 -8.74
N LEU A 144 27.38 22.02 -9.43
CA LEU A 144 27.29 20.62 -9.01
C LEU A 144 28.14 20.33 -7.76
N PHE A 145 29.24 21.04 -7.57
CA PHE A 145 30.07 20.97 -6.37
C PHE A 145 29.39 21.67 -5.19
N ILE A 146 28.79 22.85 -5.42
CA ILE A 146 27.98 23.57 -4.42
C ILE A 146 26.78 22.73 -3.96
N SER A 147 26.09 22.03 -4.88
CA SER A 147 24.95 21.17 -4.52
C SER A 147 25.33 19.98 -3.61
N LYS A 148 26.58 19.49 -3.69
CA LYS A 148 27.08 18.45 -2.77
C LYS A 148 27.37 19.00 -1.38
N GLU A 149 27.80 20.25 -1.26
CA GLU A 149 27.96 20.91 0.04
C GLU A 149 26.60 21.11 0.71
N ASP A 150 25.56 21.49 -0.04
CA ASP A 150 24.19 21.66 0.46
C ASP A 150 23.62 20.38 1.09
N TYR A 151 23.86 19.21 0.49
CA TYR A 151 23.43 17.94 1.08
C TYR A 151 24.07 17.67 2.44
N SER A 152 25.36 17.99 2.60
CA SER A 152 26.07 17.80 3.87
C SER A 152 25.59 18.77 4.95
N VAL A 153 25.24 19.99 4.57
CA VAL A 153 24.68 21.02 5.46
C VAL A 153 23.26 20.64 5.89
N ILE A 154 22.44 20.18 4.95
CA ILE A 154 21.08 19.69 5.23
C ILE A 154 21.13 18.45 6.12
N GLU A 155 22.02 17.49 5.82
CA GLU A 155 22.20 16.29 6.63
C GLU A 155 22.68 16.63 8.04
N SER A 156 23.64 17.55 8.19
CA SER A 156 24.15 17.99 9.49
C SER A 156 23.08 18.72 10.30
N LYS A 157 22.39 19.71 9.71
CA LYS A 157 21.28 20.42 10.37
C LYS A 157 20.15 19.45 10.75
N LEU A 158 19.82 18.51 9.86
CA LEU A 158 18.78 17.52 10.11
C LEU A 158 19.18 16.61 11.27
N LEU A 159 20.41 16.10 11.27
CA LEU A 159 20.92 15.28 12.36
C LEU A 159 20.97 16.09 13.67
N GLU A 160 21.28 17.38 13.68
CA GLU A 160 21.26 18.20 14.90
C GLU A 160 19.86 18.37 15.50
N LEU A 161 18.81 18.46 14.66
CA LEU A 161 17.42 18.64 15.11
C LEU A 161 16.81 17.38 15.74
N LEU A 162 17.35 16.21 15.38
CA LEU A 162 16.82 14.92 15.81
C LEU A 162 17.43 14.47 17.13
N SER A 163 16.58 13.93 18.01
CA SER A 163 17.06 13.26 19.22
C SER A 163 17.86 12.01 18.85
N PRO A 164 18.77 11.53 19.73
CA PRO A 164 19.54 10.30 19.47
C PRO A 164 18.66 9.10 19.10
N PHE A 165 17.49 9.00 19.75
CA PHE A 165 16.52 7.95 19.45
C PHE A 165 15.87 8.12 18.07
N GLU A 166 15.52 9.33 17.68
CA GLU A 166 14.98 9.62 16.34
C GLU A 166 16.02 9.36 15.24
N LYS A 167 17.29 9.72 15.46
CA LYS A 167 18.37 9.41 14.51
C LYS A 167 18.51 7.90 14.29
N GLN A 168 18.46 7.13 15.37
CA GLN A 168 18.57 5.68 15.32
C GLN A 168 17.37 5.04 14.58
N VAL A 169 16.15 5.49 14.89
CA VAL A 169 14.93 5.06 14.19
C VAL A 169 14.99 5.43 12.71
N LEU A 170 15.43 6.65 12.38
CA LEU A 170 15.57 7.12 10.99
C LEU A 170 16.58 6.28 10.21
N SER A 171 17.76 6.02 10.77
CA SER A 171 18.81 5.22 10.11
C SER A 171 18.32 3.80 9.79
N MET A 172 17.66 3.14 10.73
CA MET A 172 17.09 1.80 10.52
C MET A 172 15.94 1.81 9.51
N TYR A 173 15.10 2.84 9.55
CA TYR A 173 13.99 3.02 8.61
C TYR A 173 14.49 3.26 7.17
N LEU A 174 15.49 4.12 6.99
CA LEU A 174 16.12 4.39 5.69
C LEU A 174 16.87 3.16 5.14
N SER A 175 17.35 2.29 6.02
CA SER A 175 17.92 0.99 5.65
C SER A 175 16.86 -0.05 5.24
N GLY A 176 15.57 0.33 5.20
CA GLY A 176 14.46 -0.52 4.76
C GLY A 176 13.92 -1.48 5.82
N ILE A 177 14.28 -1.30 7.10
CA ILE A 177 13.80 -2.17 8.18
C ILE A 177 12.37 -1.76 8.56
N ALA A 178 11.46 -2.74 8.65
CA ALA A 178 10.08 -2.49 9.06
C ALA A 178 10.02 -2.02 10.51
N TYR A 179 9.15 -1.07 10.83
CA TYR A 179 9.09 -0.43 12.16
C TYR A 179 8.76 -1.40 13.31
N GLN A 180 8.09 -2.51 13.05
CA GLN A 180 7.89 -3.59 14.05
C GLN A 180 9.21 -4.32 14.36
N GLU A 181 10.07 -4.47 13.36
CA GLU A 181 11.40 -5.06 13.53
C GLU A 181 12.36 -4.08 14.19
N ILE A 182 12.26 -2.79 13.87
CA ILE A 182 12.95 -1.71 14.61
C ILE A 182 12.56 -1.75 16.09
N ALA A 183 11.27 -1.91 16.40
CA ALA A 183 10.79 -2.02 17.77
C ALA A 183 11.43 -3.20 18.52
N ARG A 184 11.54 -4.36 17.85
CA ARG A 184 12.21 -5.55 18.38
C ARG A 184 13.71 -5.32 18.59
N GLN A 185 14.41 -4.78 17.60
CA GLN A 185 15.86 -4.53 17.67
C GLN A 185 16.24 -3.50 18.74
N LEU A 186 15.42 -2.47 18.92
CA LEU A 186 15.64 -1.44 19.94
C LEU A 186 15.07 -1.81 21.31
N ASN A 187 14.43 -2.97 21.43
CA ASN A 187 13.70 -3.41 22.62
C ASN A 187 12.75 -2.31 23.15
N LYS A 188 11.98 -1.71 22.23
CA LYS A 188 11.00 -0.65 22.53
C LYS A 188 9.60 -1.05 22.06
N PRO A 189 8.53 -0.50 22.65
CA PRO A 189 7.19 -0.68 22.13
C PRO A 189 7.04 -0.14 20.70
N VAL A 190 6.24 -0.81 19.87
CA VAL A 190 5.93 -0.36 18.50
C VAL A 190 5.41 1.09 18.48
N LYS A 191 4.58 1.45 19.48
CA LYS A 191 4.07 2.82 19.68
C LYS A 191 5.18 3.86 19.86
N SER A 192 6.31 3.47 20.45
CA SER A 192 7.46 4.36 20.65
C SER A 192 8.16 4.67 19.32
N ILE A 193 8.25 3.68 18.43
CA ILE A 193 8.81 3.84 17.07
C ILE A 193 7.90 4.71 16.21
N ASP A 194 6.59 4.46 16.24
CA ASP A 194 5.60 5.29 15.54
C ASP A 194 5.65 6.75 16.00
N ASN A 195 5.65 6.98 17.31
CA ASN A 195 5.81 8.33 17.88
C ASN A 195 7.14 8.99 17.46
N ALA A 196 8.23 8.22 17.31
CA ALA A 196 9.49 8.75 16.83
C ALA A 196 9.42 9.15 15.34
N LEU A 197 8.81 8.32 14.50
CA LEU A 197 8.59 8.62 13.07
C LEU A 197 7.69 9.85 12.86
N GLN A 198 6.64 10.00 13.68
CA GLN A 198 5.78 11.19 13.64
C GLN A 198 6.55 12.47 14.00
N ARG A 199 7.37 12.42 15.06
CA ARG A 199 8.21 13.56 15.45
C ARG A 199 9.29 13.87 14.42
N LEU A 200 9.89 12.86 13.82
CA LEU A 200 10.82 12.97 12.68
C LEU A 200 10.19 13.77 11.54
N LYS A 201 9.03 13.33 11.06
CA LYS A 201 8.31 13.98 9.97
C LYS A 201 8.03 15.46 10.28
N LYS A 202 7.50 15.75 11.47
CA LYS A 202 7.20 17.12 11.90
C LYS A 202 8.44 18.02 12.00
N LYS A 203 9.57 17.47 12.47
CA LYS A 203 10.85 18.22 12.57
C LYS A 203 11.46 18.50 11.21
N ILE A 204 11.43 17.51 10.30
CA ILE A 204 11.88 17.67 8.92
C ILE A 204 11.06 18.74 8.20
N GLU A 205 9.73 18.66 8.29
CA GLU A 205 8.81 19.63 7.68
C GLU A 205 9.10 21.06 8.16
N LYS A 206 9.29 21.25 9.47
CA LYS A 206 9.64 22.55 10.03
C LYS A 206 11.00 23.07 9.55
N SER A 207 12.00 22.21 9.43
CA SER A 207 13.33 22.58 8.94
C SER A 207 13.29 23.03 7.47
N LEU A 208 12.50 22.36 6.63
CA LEU A 208 12.36 22.70 5.21
C LEU A 208 11.61 24.03 5.01
N LEU A 209 10.65 24.34 5.87
CA LEU A 209 9.96 25.63 5.88
C LEU A 209 10.90 26.78 6.27
N ASN A 210 11.73 26.60 7.31
CA ASN A 210 12.65 27.64 7.77
C ASN A 210 13.74 27.97 6.73
N ASN A 211 14.32 26.98 6.05
CA ASN A 211 15.36 27.23 5.04
C ASN A 211 14.83 27.98 3.80
N ARG A 212 13.53 27.88 3.46
CA ARG A 212 12.93 28.64 2.34
C ARG A 212 12.74 30.12 2.65
N HIS A 213 12.66 30.50 3.91
CA HIS A 213 12.61 31.92 4.30
C HIS A 213 13.99 32.59 4.26
N GLU A 214 15.08 31.82 4.40
CA GLU A 214 16.45 32.35 4.31
C GLU A 214 16.94 32.47 2.86
N ALA A 215 16.47 31.61 1.95
CA ALA A 215 16.83 31.67 0.52
C ALA A 215 16.00 32.69 -0.30
N GLY A 216 15.06 33.40 0.34
CA GLY A 216 14.16 34.38 -0.28
C GLY A 216 14.27 35.80 0.29
N ALA A 217 15.35 36.10 1.02
CA ALA A 217 15.67 37.40 1.59
C ALA A 217 16.97 37.95 0.98
#